data_AF-A0A7S2HGX9-F1
#
_entry.id   AF-A0A7S2HGX9-F1
#
_cell.length_a   1.000
_cell.length_b   1.000
_cell.length_c   1.000
_cell.angle_alpha   90.00
_cell.angle_beta   90.00
_cell.angle_gamma   90.00
#
_symmetry.space_group_name_H-M   'P 1'
#
loop_
_entity.id
_entity.type
_entity.pdbx_description
1 polymer ?
#
loop_
_entity_poly.entity_id
_entity_poly.type
_entity_poly.pdbx_seq_one_letter_code
_entity_poly.pdbx_strand_id
1 'polypeptide(L)'
;EHHSVKELEVRASAGKTFCLRHRMLGFTQNLNYYMLYEVIEPRWHNMEEKLSRATSMDQVLENHKEFLTLVLKECLLTDQKLLKILNKVMKICMLFVEEMEKVFEDSRKFMTATVKMVKDVSRKGKFKIYSDSMNEKLGCRKYKVMIDKFQFQ
;
A
#
# COMPACT_ATOMS: atom_id res chain seq x y z
N GLU A 1 -15.65 -33.18 -2.39
CA GLU A 1 -16.36 -31.87 -2.45
C GLU A 1 -15.82 -30.82 -1.49
N HIS A 2 -15.42 -31.15 -0.25
CA HIS A 2 -14.84 -30.15 0.67
C HIS A 2 -13.49 -29.52 0.25
N HIS A 3 -12.66 -30.24 -0.51
CA HIS A 3 -11.32 -29.76 -0.91
C HIS A 3 -11.35 -28.73 -2.05
N SER A 4 -12.31 -28.86 -2.97
CA SER A 4 -12.52 -27.95 -4.10
C SER A 4 -13.16 -26.63 -3.69
N VAL A 5 -14.08 -26.64 -2.71
CA VAL A 5 -14.70 -25.43 -2.14
C VAL A 5 -13.64 -24.57 -1.45
N LYS A 6 -12.76 -25.21 -0.69
CA LYS A 6 -11.59 -24.62 -0.05
C LYS A 6 -10.64 -23.93 -1.04
N GLU A 7 -10.40 -24.54 -2.19
CA GLU A 7 -9.51 -23.97 -3.22
C GLU A 7 -10.13 -22.78 -3.95
N LEU A 8 -11.45 -22.82 -4.17
CA LEU A 8 -12.25 -21.70 -4.69
C LEU A 8 -12.28 -20.50 -3.74
N GLU A 9 -12.41 -20.72 -2.43
CA GLU A 9 -12.38 -19.65 -1.42
C GLU A 9 -11.00 -18.97 -1.35
N VAL A 10 -9.90 -19.73 -1.43
CA VAL A 10 -8.54 -19.17 -1.48
C VAL A 10 -8.33 -18.31 -2.72
N ARG A 11 -8.77 -18.78 -3.90
CA ARG A 11 -8.70 -18.02 -5.14
C ARG A 11 -9.54 -16.75 -5.11
N ALA A 12 -10.75 -16.82 -4.55
CA ALA A 12 -11.62 -15.65 -4.38
C ALA A 12 -11.01 -14.62 -3.40
N SER A 13 -10.41 -15.09 -2.30
CA SER A 13 -9.72 -14.24 -1.31
C SER A 13 -8.48 -13.55 -1.91
N ALA A 14 -7.71 -14.28 -2.73
CA ALA A 14 -6.59 -13.71 -3.49
C ALA A 14 -7.07 -12.64 -4.48
N GLY A 15 -8.15 -12.90 -5.24
CA GLY A 15 -8.73 -11.91 -6.15
C GLY A 15 -9.12 -10.60 -5.46
N LYS A 16 -9.85 -10.69 -4.34
CA LYS A 16 -10.25 -9.52 -3.53
C LYS A 16 -9.04 -8.73 -3.02
N THR A 17 -8.00 -9.44 -2.61
CA THR A 17 -6.71 -8.88 -2.18
C THR A 17 -6.03 -8.09 -3.30
N PHE A 18 -5.96 -8.64 -4.52
CA PHE A 18 -5.36 -7.94 -5.66
C PHE A 18 -6.16 -6.69 -6.05
N CYS A 19 -7.49 -6.77 -6.04
CA CYS A 19 -8.35 -5.61 -6.30
C CYS A 19 -8.14 -4.51 -5.24
N LEU A 20 -8.07 -4.87 -3.96
CA LEU A 20 -7.80 -3.92 -2.87
C LEU A 20 -6.44 -3.25 -3.04
N ARG A 21 -5.39 -4.03 -3.32
CA ARG A 21 -4.05 -3.50 -3.62
C ARG A 21 -4.08 -2.51 -4.78
N HIS A 22 -4.78 -2.86 -5.87
CA HIS A 22 -4.88 -2.00 -7.04
C HIS A 22 -5.56 -0.66 -6.71
N ARG A 23 -6.66 -0.68 -5.93
CA ARG A 23 -7.33 0.55 -5.46
C ARG A 23 -6.42 1.41 -4.58
N MET A 24 -5.71 0.79 -3.63
CA MET A 24 -4.75 1.49 -2.74
C MET A 24 -3.62 2.13 -3.53
N LEU A 25 -3.09 1.43 -4.55
CA LEU A 25 -2.06 1.94 -5.43
C LEU A 25 -2.57 3.13 -6.26
N GLY A 26 -3.73 2.99 -6.90
CA GLY A 26 -4.34 4.07 -7.68
C GLY A 26 -4.61 5.32 -6.83
N PHE A 27 -5.09 5.16 -5.59
CA PHE A 27 -5.26 6.28 -4.67
C PHE A 27 -3.93 6.99 -4.36
N THR A 28 -2.89 6.23 -4.01
CA THR A 28 -1.56 6.78 -3.67
C THR A 28 -0.93 7.49 -4.86
N GLN A 29 -1.09 6.91 -6.06
CA GLN A 29 -0.64 7.52 -7.30
C GLN A 29 -1.36 8.83 -7.55
N ASN A 30 -2.70 8.85 -7.54
CA ASN A 30 -3.49 10.05 -7.79
C ASN A 30 -3.15 11.17 -6.79
N LEU A 31 -2.94 10.83 -5.52
CA LEU A 31 -2.50 11.78 -4.50
C LEU A 31 -1.14 12.39 -4.85
N ASN A 32 -0.15 11.56 -5.19
CA ASN A 32 1.18 12.04 -5.57
C ASN A 32 1.13 12.91 -6.83
N TYR A 33 0.33 12.53 -7.82
CA TYR A 33 0.14 13.32 -9.04
C TYR A 33 -0.43 14.70 -8.72
N TYR A 34 -1.47 14.78 -7.88
CA TYR A 34 -2.00 16.05 -7.42
C TYR A 34 -0.92 16.89 -6.71
N MET A 35 -0.23 16.32 -5.73
CA MET A 35 0.78 17.05 -4.95
C MET A 35 1.91 17.59 -5.83
N LEU A 36 2.37 16.79 -6.80
CA LEU A 36 3.50 17.14 -7.62
C LEU A 36 3.14 18.12 -8.75
N TYR A 37 2.14 17.79 -9.55
CA TYR A 37 1.84 18.51 -10.80
C TYR A 37 0.84 19.65 -10.59
N GLU A 38 -0.14 19.52 -9.69
CA GLU A 38 -1.12 20.58 -9.47
C GLU A 38 -0.67 21.60 -8.41
N VAL A 39 0.21 21.19 -7.49
CA VAL A 39 0.66 22.05 -6.38
C VAL A 39 2.13 22.44 -6.50
N ILE A 40 3.04 21.48 -6.48
CA ILE A 40 4.49 21.78 -6.38
C ILE A 40 5.02 22.43 -7.66
N GLU A 41 4.77 21.85 -8.84
CA GLU A 41 5.29 22.32 -10.12
C GLU A 41 4.89 23.78 -10.45
N PRO A 42 3.60 24.18 -10.41
CA PRO A 42 3.22 25.56 -10.74
C PRO A 42 3.78 26.57 -9.72
N ARG A 43 3.87 26.18 -8.44
CA ARG A 43 4.45 27.02 -7.39
C ARG A 43 5.95 27.19 -7.55
N TRP A 44 6.65 26.13 -7.95
CA TRP A 44 8.07 26.15 -8.24
C TRP A 44 8.37 27.09 -9.41
N HIS A 45 7.61 26.98 -10.51
CA HIS A 45 7.80 27.83 -11.67
C HIS A 45 7.60 29.32 -11.34
N ASN A 46 6.60 29.65 -10.52
CA ASN A 46 6.39 31.02 -10.03
C ASN A 46 7.57 31.50 -9.16
N MET A 47 8.07 30.64 -8.26
CA MET A 47 9.23 30.96 -7.43
C MET A 47 10.47 31.21 -8.30
N GLU A 48 10.72 30.40 -9.32
CA GLU A 48 11.83 30.53 -10.25
C GLU A 48 11.80 31.88 -10.99
N GLU A 49 10.62 32.30 -11.47
CA GLU A 49 10.42 33.61 -12.11
C GLU A 49 10.62 34.78 -11.12
N LYS A 50 10.22 34.61 -9.85
CA LYS A 50 10.50 35.61 -8.80
C LYS A 50 11.99 35.65 -8.44
N LEU A 51 12.66 34.51 -8.45
CA LEU A 51 14.09 34.40 -8.13
C LEU A 51 14.96 35.08 -9.19
N SER A 52 14.61 34.94 -10.47
CA SER A 52 15.36 35.55 -11.58
C SER A 52 15.33 37.09 -11.55
N ARG A 53 14.32 37.67 -10.91
CA ARG A 53 14.16 39.12 -10.72
C ARG A 53 14.66 39.62 -9.36
N ALA A 54 15.02 38.72 -8.45
CA ALA A 54 15.47 39.09 -7.12
C ALA A 54 16.86 39.72 -7.18
N THR A 55 17.02 40.87 -6.53
CA THR A 55 18.28 41.65 -6.51
C THR A 55 19.01 41.57 -5.17
N SER A 56 18.36 41.04 -4.12
CA SER A 56 18.93 40.89 -2.78
C SER A 56 18.72 39.48 -2.24
N MET A 57 19.64 39.04 -1.38
CA MET A 57 19.55 37.78 -0.63
C MET A 57 18.27 37.70 0.21
N ASP A 58 17.83 38.82 0.79
CA ASP A 58 16.60 38.86 1.60
C ASP A 58 15.35 38.56 0.75
N GLN A 59 15.33 39.04 -0.50
CA GLN A 59 14.23 38.76 -1.44
C GLN A 59 14.21 37.29 -1.85
N VAL A 60 15.38 36.68 -2.06
CA VAL A 60 15.52 35.24 -2.31
C VAL A 60 14.95 34.43 -1.14
N LEU A 61 15.32 34.81 0.09
CA LEU A 61 14.84 34.13 1.30
C LEU A 61 13.32 34.26 1.46
N GLU A 62 12.76 35.44 1.20
CA GLU A 62 11.33 35.69 1.32
C GLU A 62 10.53 34.90 0.27
N ASN A 63 10.97 34.93 -1.00
CA ASN A 63 10.33 34.15 -2.07
C ASN A 63 10.32 32.65 -1.76
N HIS A 64 11.40 32.13 -1.18
CA HIS A 64 11.47 30.73 -0.78
C HIS A 64 10.53 30.40 0.40
N LYS A 65 10.44 31.27 1.41
CA LYS A 65 9.48 31.11 2.52
C LYS A 65 8.04 31.15 2.03
N GLU A 66 7.74 32.05 1.10
CA GLU A 66 6.42 32.18 0.48
C GLU A 66 6.06 30.88 -0.27
N PHE A 67 6.96 30.37 -1.11
CA PHE A 67 6.80 29.09 -1.81
C PHE A 67 6.47 27.95 -0.85
N LEU A 68 7.29 27.76 0.20
CA LEU A 68 7.07 26.71 1.19
C LEU A 68 5.72 26.84 1.90
N THR A 69 5.34 28.05 2.27
CA THR A 69 4.06 28.32 2.93
C THR A 69 2.88 27.98 2.03
N LEU A 70 2.97 28.31 0.75
CA LEU A 70 1.91 28.08 -0.23
C LEU A 70 1.79 26.60 -0.58
N VAL A 71 2.90 25.91 -0.85
CA VAL A 71 2.90 24.46 -1.12
C VAL A 71 2.37 23.69 0.09
N LEU A 72 2.80 24.03 1.31
CA LEU A 72 2.27 23.41 2.52
C LEU A 72 0.76 23.64 2.67
N LYS A 73 0.27 24.84 2.33
CA LYS A 73 -1.15 25.15 2.38
C LYS A 73 -1.95 24.32 1.36
N GLU A 74 -1.49 24.25 0.12
CA GLU A 74 -2.24 23.68 -1.01
C GLU A 74 -2.08 22.16 -1.19
N CYS A 75 -1.05 21.58 -0.58
CA CYS A 75 -0.84 20.13 -0.46
C CYS A 75 -1.88 19.42 0.43
N LEU A 76 -3.02 20.05 0.74
CA LEU A 76 -4.07 19.52 1.61
C LEU A 76 -3.59 19.28 3.07
N LEU A 77 -2.44 19.86 3.45
CA LEU A 77 -1.84 19.71 4.78
C LEU A 77 -2.34 20.75 5.79
N THR A 78 -3.07 21.80 5.35
CA THR A 78 -3.63 22.82 6.25
C THR A 78 -5.03 22.52 6.77
N ASP A 79 -5.81 21.67 6.10
CA ASP A 79 -7.08 21.18 6.64
C ASP A 79 -6.84 19.94 7.51
N GLN A 80 -6.91 20.13 8.83
CA GLN A 80 -6.72 19.05 9.81
C GLN A 80 -7.70 17.89 9.63
N LYS A 81 -8.91 18.11 9.11
CA LYS A 81 -9.90 17.04 8.90
C LYS A 81 -9.49 16.18 7.71
N LEU A 82 -9.14 16.82 6.60
CA LEU A 82 -8.71 16.13 5.38
C LEU A 82 -7.39 15.38 5.61
N LEU A 83 -6.43 16.02 6.28
CA LEU A 83 -5.16 15.41 6.66
C LEU A 83 -5.33 14.18 7.56
N LYS A 84 -6.31 14.20 8.48
CA LYS A 84 -6.64 13.04 9.32
C LYS A 84 -7.16 11.86 8.48
N ILE A 85 -8.02 12.13 7.51
CA ILE A 85 -8.56 11.10 6.61
C ILE A 85 -7.43 10.54 5.75
N LEU A 86 -6.62 11.41 5.14
CA LEU A 86 -5.46 11.03 4.33
C LEU A 86 -4.51 10.12 5.10
N ASN A 87 -4.10 10.55 6.30
CA ASN A 87 -3.24 9.76 7.18
C ASN A 87 -3.86 8.42 7.57
N LYS A 88 -5.19 8.36 7.77
CA LYS A 88 -5.88 7.11 8.07
C LYS A 88 -5.82 6.16 6.88
N VAL A 89 -6.05 6.64 5.66
CA VAL A 89 -5.95 5.83 4.43
C VAL A 89 -4.51 5.35 4.24
N MET A 90 -3.51 6.23 4.37
CA MET A 90 -2.09 5.87 4.25
C MET A 90 -1.68 4.82 5.30
N LYS A 91 -2.13 4.96 6.56
CA LYS A 91 -1.90 3.94 7.60
C LYS A 91 -2.50 2.60 7.23
N ILE A 92 -3.69 2.58 6.65
CA ILE A 92 -4.33 1.33 6.21
C ILE A 92 -3.57 0.71 5.04
N CYS A 93 -3.08 1.51 4.09
CA CYS A 93 -2.19 1.02 3.03
C CYS A 93 -0.90 0.40 3.61
N MET A 94 -0.29 1.03 4.63
CA MET A 94 0.90 0.47 5.28
C MET A 94 0.62 -0.84 6.02
N LEU A 95 -0.47 -0.90 6.80
CA LEU A 95 -0.89 -2.13 7.47
C LEU A 95 -1.18 -3.25 6.47
N PHE A 96 -1.78 -2.91 5.32
CA PHE A 96 -2.01 -3.86 4.24
C PHE A 96 -0.70 -4.40 3.68
N VAL A 97 0.28 -3.54 3.41
CA VAL A 97 1.61 -3.95 2.92
C VAL A 97 2.29 -4.87 3.94
N GLU A 98 2.28 -4.51 5.22
CA GLU A 98 2.90 -5.30 6.28
C GLU A 98 2.27 -6.69 6.40
N GLU A 99 0.93 -6.78 6.38
CA GLU A 99 0.27 -8.09 6.45
C GLU A 99 0.44 -8.90 5.18
N MET A 100 0.49 -8.26 4.01
CA MET A 100 0.80 -8.96 2.77
C MET A 100 2.21 -9.54 2.82
N GLU A 101 3.20 -8.77 3.26
CA GLU A 101 4.59 -9.23 3.38
C GLU A 101 4.72 -10.44 4.31
N LYS A 102 4.02 -10.45 5.45
CA LYS A 102 3.98 -11.61 6.35
C LYS A 102 3.36 -12.84 5.68
N VAL A 103 2.23 -12.68 4.99
CA VAL A 103 1.59 -13.77 4.25
C VAL A 103 2.52 -14.32 3.16
N PHE A 104 3.24 -13.46 2.45
CA PHE A 104 4.23 -13.85 1.44
C PHE A 104 5.47 -14.52 2.07
N GLU A 105 5.94 -14.05 3.22
CA GLU A 105 7.07 -14.66 3.92
C GLU A 105 6.73 -16.03 4.50
N ASP A 106 5.55 -16.19 5.10
CA ASP A 106 5.05 -17.48 5.58
C ASP A 106 4.87 -18.46 4.41
N SER A 107 4.35 -17.99 3.27
CA SER A 107 4.25 -18.78 2.05
C SER A 107 5.63 -19.19 1.53
N ARG A 108 6.64 -18.29 1.58
CA ARG A 108 8.03 -18.61 1.22
C ARG A 108 8.66 -19.62 2.18
N LYS A 109 8.46 -19.48 3.50
CA LYS A 109 8.94 -20.43 4.50
C LYS A 109 8.29 -21.80 4.31
N PHE A 110 6.99 -21.84 4.05
CA PHE A 110 6.27 -23.07 3.70
C PHE A 110 6.81 -23.68 2.42
N MET A 111 6.97 -22.92 1.33
CA MET A 111 7.57 -23.41 0.09
C MET A 111 8.98 -23.96 0.31
N THR A 112 9.81 -23.27 1.09
CA THR A 112 11.18 -23.71 1.42
C THR A 112 11.15 -24.98 2.28
N ALA A 113 10.23 -25.08 3.23
CA ALA A 113 10.03 -26.27 4.06
C ALA A 113 9.50 -27.44 3.25
N THR A 114 8.55 -27.24 2.34
CA THR A 114 8.08 -28.27 1.40
C THR A 114 9.17 -28.68 0.42
N VAL A 115 10.04 -27.77 -0.05
CA VAL A 115 11.17 -28.13 -0.90
C VAL A 115 12.21 -28.95 -0.11
N LYS A 116 12.47 -28.60 1.15
CA LYS A 116 13.30 -29.41 2.06
C LYS A 116 12.66 -30.78 2.31
N MET A 117 11.36 -30.84 2.58
CA MET A 117 10.64 -32.09 2.78
C MET A 117 10.52 -32.91 1.49
N VAL A 118 10.41 -32.30 0.31
CA VAL A 118 10.47 -32.99 -0.99
C VAL A 118 11.87 -33.55 -1.24
N LYS A 119 12.93 -32.84 -0.85
CA LYS A 119 14.31 -33.38 -0.85
C LYS A 119 14.46 -34.55 0.13
N ASP A 120 13.83 -34.49 1.31
CA ASP A 120 13.82 -35.59 2.29
C ASP A 120 12.93 -36.76 1.86
N VAL A 121 11.84 -36.49 1.13
CA VAL A 121 10.95 -37.50 0.52
C VAL A 121 11.63 -38.18 -0.68
N SER A 122 12.48 -37.48 -1.44
CA SER A 122 13.35 -38.13 -2.42
C SER A 122 14.32 -39.15 -1.80
N ARG A 123 14.58 -39.07 -0.48
CA ARG A 123 15.34 -40.07 0.28
C ARG A 123 14.47 -41.17 0.93
N LYS A 124 13.17 -40.98 1.14
CA LYS A 124 12.32 -41.91 1.93
C LYS A 124 10.92 -42.23 1.38
N GLY A 125 10.56 -41.75 0.19
CA GLY A 125 9.46 -42.27 -0.62
C GLY A 125 8.09 -42.36 0.03
N LYS A 126 7.53 -41.30 0.64
CA LYS A 126 6.07 -41.17 0.89
C LYS A 126 5.60 -39.72 0.81
N PHE A 127 4.50 -39.50 0.08
CA PHE A 127 3.87 -38.21 -0.17
C PHE A 127 2.55 -38.10 0.59
N LYS A 128 2.33 -37.00 1.34
CA LYS A 128 1.00 -36.62 1.84
C LYS A 128 0.88 -35.09 1.86
N ILE A 129 0.08 -34.55 0.94
CA ILE A 129 -0.22 -33.13 0.83
C ILE A 129 -1.12 -32.73 1.99
N TYR A 130 -0.76 -31.66 2.71
CA TYR A 130 -1.63 -31.00 3.67
C TYR A 130 -1.94 -29.58 3.15
N SER A 131 -2.99 -29.50 2.34
CA SER A 131 -3.59 -28.28 1.79
C SER A 131 -4.46 -27.52 2.80
N ASP A 132 -4.75 -28.11 3.96
CA ASP A 132 -5.72 -27.57 4.91
C ASP A 132 -5.19 -26.40 5.76
N SER A 133 -3.87 -26.29 5.96
CA SER A 133 -3.28 -25.23 6.82
C SER A 133 -3.29 -23.83 6.18
N MET A 134 -3.27 -23.76 4.84
CA MET A 134 -3.31 -22.48 4.12
C MET A 134 -4.70 -21.83 4.18
N ASN A 135 -5.76 -22.65 4.27
CA ASN A 135 -7.14 -22.17 4.35
C ASN A 135 -7.53 -21.68 5.75
N GLU A 136 -6.98 -22.30 6.79
CA GLU A 136 -7.27 -21.92 8.17
C GLU A 136 -6.69 -20.54 8.53
N LYS A 137 -5.55 -20.16 7.92
CA LYS A 137 -4.87 -18.88 8.19
C LYS A 137 -5.34 -17.72 7.31
N LEU A 138 -5.74 -17.97 6.05
CA LEU A 138 -6.42 -16.99 5.21
C LEU A 138 -7.86 -16.71 5.70
N GLY A 139 -8.43 -17.62 6.49
CA GLY A 139 -9.70 -17.47 7.21
C GLY A 139 -9.62 -16.67 8.52
N CYS A 140 -8.49 -16.06 8.86
CA CYS A 140 -8.36 -15.22 10.05
C CYS A 140 -9.42 -14.08 9.99
N ARG A 141 -10.33 -14.05 10.98
CA ARG A 141 -11.41 -13.03 11.10
C ARG A 141 -10.94 -11.58 10.89
N LYS A 142 -9.68 -11.28 11.23
CA LYS A 142 -9.08 -9.95 11.04
C LYS A 142 -8.94 -9.55 9.56
N TYR A 143 -8.62 -10.49 8.67
CA TYR A 143 -8.43 -10.26 7.24
C TYR A 143 -9.77 -10.04 6.52
N LYS A 144 -10.77 -10.87 6.86
CA LYS A 144 -12.13 -10.76 6.32
C LYS A 144 -12.78 -9.41 6.69
N VAL A 145 -12.61 -8.96 7.94
CA VAL A 145 -13.08 -7.64 8.41
C VAL A 145 -12.37 -6.48 7.70
N MET A 146 -11.10 -6.62 7.32
CA MET A 146 -10.36 -5.59 6.59
C MET A 146 -10.82 -5.47 5.13
N ILE A 147 -11.05 -6.61 4.47
CA ILE A 147 -11.57 -6.66 3.09
C ILE A 147 -13.03 -6.18 3.03
N ASP A 148 -13.88 -6.61 3.96
CA ASP A 148 -15.31 -6.25 3.98
C ASP A 148 -15.52 -4.75 4.29
N LYS A 149 -14.65 -4.13 5.10
CA LYS A 149 -14.70 -2.68 5.37
C LYS A 149 -14.29 -1.80 4.17
N PHE A 150 -13.54 -2.35 3.20
CA PHE A 150 -13.08 -1.61 2.03
C PHE A 150 -13.87 -1.94 0.74
N GLN A 151 -14.61 -3.05 0.68
CA GLN A 151 -15.47 -3.38 -0.46
C GLN A 151 -16.83 -2.63 -0.44
N PHE A 152 -17.25 -2.04 0.68
CA PHE A 152 -18.55 -1.35 0.84
C PHE A 152 -18.47 0.20 0.97
N GLN A 153 -17.37 0.81 0.52
CA GLN A 153 -17.27 2.25 0.22
C GLN A 153 -16.71 2.44 -1.20
#